data_AF-A0A023FKH7-F1
#
_entry.id   AF-A0A023FKH7-F1
#
_cell.length_a   1.000
_cell.length_b   1.000
_cell.length_c   1.000
_cell.angle_alpha   90.00
_cell.angle_beta   90.00
_cell.angle_gamma   90.00
#
_symmetry.space_group_name_H-M   'P 1'
#
loop_
_entity.id
_entity.type
_entity.pdbx_description
1 polymer ?
#
loop_
_entity_poly.entity_id
_entity_poly.type
_entity_poly.pdbx_seq_one_letter_code
_entity_poly.pdbx_strand_id
1 'polypeptide(L)'
;MSAVAAIRLYIDKMIEESGPGMKVLMMDKETTTTVSVVYAQSEMLLKEVYLFERIDMCGGTEPMKHLKCIAFLRPIRENIELLVQELRNPRYGQYYIYFSNTVNRSDIKELAEADDQECIQEVKEFFGDYVALAPHLFSFNLSGCFQGQRWSTAAFERSIQGLGALLLSLRKAPVVRYQCNSEPARRLAEGVSQWMKREAKLFDFRKPELPPLLLILDRRSDVVTPLLNQWTYQAMVHELLKIQNNRVNLAQVPGISRDLRDMVLSEDNDEFYSSNMYKNFGEIGSNIKDLMEEFQAKTKSHEKVESIADMKVCRS
;
A
#
# COMPACT_ATOMS: atom_id res chain seq x y z
N MET A 1 -3.00 -5.73 -15.14
CA MET A 1 -1.84 -5.65 -14.21
C MET A 1 -2.19 -4.62 -13.17
N SER A 2 -2.59 -5.04 -11.96
CA SER A 2 -2.97 -4.12 -10.89
C SER A 2 -2.01 -4.24 -9.73
N ALA A 3 -1.34 -3.13 -9.38
CA ALA A 3 -0.45 -3.06 -8.23
C ALA A 3 -1.21 -3.29 -6.91
N VAL A 4 -2.43 -2.74 -6.82
CA VAL A 4 -3.34 -2.90 -5.67
C VAL A 4 -3.74 -4.37 -5.51
N ALA A 5 -4.16 -5.03 -6.60
CA ALA A 5 -4.54 -6.44 -6.54
C ALA A 5 -3.36 -7.36 -6.16
N ALA A 6 -2.14 -7.04 -6.60
CA ALA A 6 -0.96 -7.80 -6.23
C ALA A 6 -0.67 -7.72 -4.72
N ILE A 7 -0.77 -6.52 -4.12
CA ILE A 7 -0.62 -6.35 -2.66
C ILE A 7 -1.77 -7.01 -1.91
N ARG A 8 -3.02 -6.87 -2.37
CA ARG A 8 -4.18 -7.57 -1.76
C ARG A 8 -3.94 -9.07 -1.69
N LEU A 9 -3.49 -9.67 -2.80
CA LEU A 9 -3.21 -11.10 -2.86
C LEU A 9 -2.12 -11.54 -1.88
N TYR A 10 -1.09 -10.73 -1.64
CA TYR A 10 -0.09 -11.05 -0.62
C TYR A 10 -0.66 -11.01 0.78
N ILE A 11 -1.40 -9.95 1.12
CA ILE A 11 -2.00 -9.80 2.45
C ILE A 11 -3.03 -10.91 2.71
N ASP A 12 -3.81 -11.29 1.70
CA ASP A 12 -4.77 -12.38 1.81
C ASP A 12 -4.09 -13.69 2.12
N LYS A 13 -2.98 -13.98 1.43
CA LYS A 13 -2.15 -15.15 1.75
C LYS A 13 -1.56 -15.10 3.16
N MET A 14 -1.05 -13.94 3.60
CA MET A 14 -0.55 -13.79 4.99
C MET A 14 -1.62 -14.19 6.02
N ILE A 15 -2.86 -13.76 5.78
CA ILE A 15 -3.97 -13.97 6.71
C ILE A 15 -4.51 -15.42 6.61
N GLU A 16 -4.59 -15.98 5.42
CA GLU A 16 -5.03 -17.37 5.18
C GLU A 16 -4.04 -18.38 5.76
N GLU A 17 -2.73 -18.18 5.55
CA GLU A 17 -1.67 -19.08 6.03
C GLU A 17 -1.57 -19.12 7.56
N SER A 18 -1.91 -18.02 8.24
CA SER A 18 -1.99 -17.99 9.71
C SER A 18 -3.13 -18.84 10.32
N GLY A 19 -4.02 -19.40 9.48
CA GLY A 19 -5.17 -20.21 9.88
C GLY A 19 -6.26 -19.41 10.61
N PRO A 20 -7.35 -20.05 11.06
CA PRO A 20 -8.43 -19.35 11.77
C PRO A 20 -8.00 -18.91 13.18
N GLY A 21 -8.63 -17.87 13.70
CA GLY A 21 -8.47 -17.39 15.07
C GLY A 21 -8.17 -15.89 15.17
N MET A 22 -8.10 -15.38 16.40
CA MET A 22 -7.85 -13.96 16.65
C MET A 22 -6.40 -13.58 16.31
N LYS A 23 -6.26 -12.64 15.36
CA LYS A 23 -4.96 -12.20 14.84
C LYS A 23 -4.65 -10.76 15.21
N VAL A 24 -3.36 -10.51 15.41
CA VAL A 24 -2.76 -9.17 15.52
C VAL A 24 -1.86 -8.96 14.31
N LEU A 25 -2.01 -7.83 13.63
CA LEU A 25 -1.11 -7.42 12.56
C LEU A 25 -0.09 -6.43 13.11
N MET A 26 1.15 -6.88 13.23
CA MET A 26 2.31 -6.07 13.63
C MET A 26 3.01 -5.53 12.37
N MET A 27 3.22 -4.22 12.32
CA MET A 27 3.78 -3.55 11.15
C MET A 27 4.85 -2.53 11.54
N ASP A 28 5.64 -2.11 10.57
CA ASP A 28 6.51 -0.95 10.68
C ASP A 28 5.83 0.29 10.08
N LYS A 29 6.50 1.43 10.11
CA LYS A 29 5.97 2.70 9.57
C LYS A 29 5.63 2.63 8.07
N GLU A 30 6.45 1.94 7.27
CA GLU A 30 6.29 1.86 5.82
C GLU A 30 5.25 0.80 5.41
N THR A 31 5.27 -0.38 6.03
CA THR A 31 4.31 -1.45 5.79
C THR A 31 2.92 -1.07 6.29
N THR A 32 2.81 -0.34 7.41
CA THR A 32 1.53 0.26 7.85
C THR A 32 0.92 1.12 6.75
N THR A 33 1.75 1.96 6.12
CA THR A 33 1.28 2.82 5.02
C THR A 33 0.81 1.98 3.84
N THR A 34 1.57 0.95 3.48
CA THR A 34 1.25 0.04 2.36
C THR A 34 -0.08 -0.69 2.57
N VAL A 35 -0.31 -1.26 3.75
CA VAL A 35 -1.56 -1.96 4.08
C VAL A 35 -2.74 -0.98 4.16
N SER A 36 -2.54 0.19 4.78
CA SER A 36 -3.61 1.18 5.00
C SER A 36 -4.22 1.78 3.74
N VAL A 37 -3.49 1.74 2.61
CA VAL A 37 -3.96 2.23 1.31
C VAL A 37 -4.81 1.18 0.59
N VAL A 38 -4.52 -0.10 0.83
CA VAL A 38 -5.08 -1.22 0.09
C VAL A 38 -6.30 -1.84 0.79
N TYR A 39 -6.32 -1.82 2.12
CA TYR A 39 -7.38 -2.40 2.92
C TYR A 39 -8.04 -1.40 3.87
N ALA A 40 -9.37 -1.45 3.93
CA ALA A 40 -10.11 -0.79 4.99
C ALA A 40 -10.05 -1.63 6.29
N GLN A 41 -10.15 -0.95 7.43
CA GLN A 41 -10.14 -1.62 8.74
C GLN A 41 -11.31 -2.62 8.87
N SER A 42 -12.48 -2.29 8.33
CA SER A 42 -13.65 -3.17 8.29
C SER A 42 -13.38 -4.48 7.56
N GLU A 43 -12.66 -4.43 6.44
CA GLU A 43 -12.31 -5.61 5.64
C GLU A 43 -11.31 -6.52 6.37
N MET A 44 -10.34 -5.92 7.08
CA MET A 44 -9.38 -6.68 7.90
C MET A 44 -10.05 -7.36 9.10
N LEU A 45 -11.03 -6.68 9.73
CA LEU A 45 -11.82 -7.25 10.82
C LEU A 45 -12.63 -8.47 10.39
N LEU A 46 -13.21 -8.44 9.17
CA LEU A 46 -13.90 -9.60 8.59
C LEU A 46 -12.97 -10.80 8.37
N LYS A 47 -11.67 -10.56 8.27
CA LYS A 47 -10.63 -11.61 8.13
C LYS A 47 -9.96 -11.99 9.46
N GLU A 48 -10.64 -11.70 10.57
CA GLU A 48 -10.23 -12.04 11.95
C GLU A 48 -8.97 -11.30 12.46
N VAL A 49 -8.59 -10.19 11.80
CA VAL A 49 -7.52 -9.29 12.26
C VAL A 49 -8.14 -8.18 13.10
N TYR A 50 -7.99 -8.27 14.42
CA TYR A 50 -8.67 -7.37 15.36
C TYR A 50 -7.79 -6.23 15.85
N LEU A 51 -6.49 -6.47 15.99
CA LEU A 51 -5.54 -5.50 16.53
C LEU A 51 -4.46 -5.18 15.50
N PHE A 52 -4.11 -3.89 15.45
CA PHE A 52 -3.02 -3.37 14.63
C PHE A 52 -2.00 -2.74 15.55
N GLU A 53 -0.77 -3.24 15.52
CA GLU A 53 0.32 -2.73 16.34
C GLU A 53 1.50 -2.31 15.48
N ARG A 54 2.25 -1.32 15.99
CA ARG A 54 3.53 -0.94 15.40
C ARG A 54 4.66 -1.50 16.24
N ILE A 55 5.64 -2.10 15.58
CA ILE A 55 6.80 -2.71 16.25
C ILE A 55 7.57 -1.70 17.13
N ASP A 56 7.65 -0.44 16.69
CA ASP A 56 8.31 0.65 17.43
C ASP A 56 7.61 1.01 18.75
N MET A 57 6.35 0.61 18.94
CA MET A 57 5.50 1.02 20.06
C MET A 57 5.19 -0.14 21.03
N CYS A 58 5.83 -1.30 20.85
CA CYS A 58 5.51 -2.54 21.57
C CYS A 58 5.87 -2.57 23.08
N GLY A 59 6.29 -1.45 23.66
CA GLY A 59 6.84 -1.37 25.02
C GLY A 59 5.85 -1.29 26.19
N GLY A 60 4.55 -1.58 26.03
CA GLY A 60 3.59 -1.32 27.11
C GLY A 60 2.27 -2.11 27.13
N THR A 61 2.08 -3.13 26.30
CA THR A 61 0.84 -3.92 26.29
C THR A 61 1.00 -5.23 27.07
N GLU A 62 -0.09 -5.67 27.72
CA GLU A 62 -0.13 -6.95 28.42
C GLU A 62 0.07 -8.12 27.45
N PRO A 63 0.75 -9.20 27.87
CA PRO A 63 1.00 -10.36 27.01
C PRO A 63 -0.31 -11.10 26.71
N MET A 64 -0.67 -11.16 25.43
CA MET A 64 -1.89 -11.80 24.93
C MET A 64 -1.55 -13.11 24.20
N LYS A 65 -1.19 -14.15 24.97
CA LYS A 65 -0.74 -15.45 24.44
C LYS A 65 -1.77 -16.23 23.60
N HIS A 66 -3.05 -15.86 23.69
CA HIS A 66 -4.12 -16.48 22.90
C HIS A 66 -4.20 -15.94 21.46
N LEU A 67 -3.46 -14.88 21.15
CA LEU A 67 -3.44 -14.25 19.84
C LEU A 67 -2.30 -14.77 18.97
N LYS A 68 -2.55 -14.80 17.66
CA LYS A 68 -1.54 -15.04 16.63
C LYS A 68 -1.03 -13.70 16.12
N CYS A 69 0.29 -13.54 16.08
CA CYS A 69 0.93 -12.34 15.54
C CYS A 69 1.32 -12.57 14.08
N ILE A 70 0.84 -11.72 13.19
CA ILE A 70 1.29 -11.60 11.80
C ILE A 70 2.21 -10.38 11.76
N ALA A 71 3.51 -10.59 11.63
CA ALA A 71 4.49 -9.51 11.52
C ALA A 71 4.79 -9.23 10.05
N PHE A 72 4.38 -8.08 9.52
CA PHE A 72 4.72 -7.65 8.16
C PHE A 72 5.67 -6.45 8.20
N LEU A 73 6.95 -6.70 7.92
CA LEU A 73 8.04 -5.76 8.20
C LEU A 73 9.00 -5.64 7.01
N ARG A 74 9.63 -4.48 6.86
CA ARG A 74 10.79 -4.35 5.95
C ARG A 74 12.03 -5.00 6.59
N PRO A 75 12.89 -5.69 5.83
CA PRO A 75 14.12 -6.30 6.35
C PRO A 75 15.22 -5.24 6.55
N ILE A 76 15.00 -4.32 7.50
CA ILE A 76 15.95 -3.28 7.90
C ILE A 76 16.55 -3.67 9.25
N ARG A 77 17.82 -3.35 9.48
CA ARG A 77 18.54 -3.67 10.72
C ARG A 77 17.75 -3.28 11.99
N GLU A 78 17.19 -2.07 12.00
CA GLU A 78 16.36 -1.56 13.11
C GLU A 78 15.15 -2.47 13.39
N ASN A 79 14.41 -2.85 12.36
CA ASN A 79 13.25 -3.75 12.49
C ASN A 79 13.65 -5.15 12.98
N ILE A 80 14.79 -5.66 12.51
CA ILE A 80 15.31 -6.98 12.93
C ILE A 80 15.69 -6.94 14.41
N GLU A 81 16.35 -5.88 14.87
CA GLU A 81 16.72 -5.72 16.29
C GLU A 81 15.49 -5.63 17.19
N LEU A 82 14.46 -4.88 16.77
CA LEU A 82 13.20 -4.81 17.50
C LEU A 82 12.47 -6.16 17.53
N LEU A 83 12.50 -6.90 16.42
CA LEU A 83 11.88 -8.22 16.35
C LEU A 83 12.62 -9.24 17.23
N VAL A 84 13.96 -9.19 17.28
CA VAL A 84 14.77 -9.98 18.21
C VAL A 84 14.42 -9.68 19.66
N GLN A 85 14.20 -8.41 20.01
CA GLN A 85 13.77 -8.03 21.36
C GLN A 85 12.37 -8.57 21.70
N GLU A 86 11.44 -8.53 20.75
CA GLU A 86 10.10 -9.09 20.89
C GLU A 86 10.13 -10.62 21.07
N LEU A 87 10.97 -11.33 20.30
CA LEU A 87 11.07 -12.79 20.34
C LEU A 87 11.69 -13.33 21.64
N ARG A 88 12.59 -12.56 22.28
CA ARG A 88 13.14 -12.92 23.59
C ARG A 88 12.07 -12.93 24.68
N ASN A 89 11.09 -12.04 24.60
CA ASN A 89 9.98 -11.92 25.54
C ASN A 89 8.65 -11.87 24.77
N PRO A 90 8.21 -13.00 24.18
CA PRO A 90 7.10 -13.00 23.25
C PRO A 90 5.78 -12.66 23.95
N ARG A 91 5.09 -11.64 23.42
CA ARG A 91 3.76 -11.21 23.90
C ARG A 91 2.64 -12.09 23.36
N TYR A 92 2.81 -12.66 22.17
CA TYR A 92 1.83 -13.49 21.48
C TYR A 92 2.21 -14.97 21.50
N GLY A 93 1.24 -15.85 21.28
CA GLY A 93 1.47 -17.30 21.36
C GLY A 93 2.12 -17.90 20.11
N GLN A 94 1.94 -17.27 18.95
CA GLN A 94 2.49 -17.72 17.66
C GLN A 94 2.87 -16.52 16.81
N TYR A 95 3.98 -16.61 16.08
CA TYR A 95 4.44 -15.57 15.15
C TYR A 95 4.54 -16.10 13.73
N TYR A 96 3.96 -15.36 12.79
CA TYR A 96 4.10 -15.54 11.36
C TYR A 96 4.82 -14.29 10.83
N ILE A 97 6.07 -14.46 10.40
CA ILE A 97 6.94 -13.35 10.01
C ILE A 97 6.99 -13.25 8.49
N TYR A 98 6.63 -12.08 7.98
CA TYR A 98 6.59 -11.76 6.56
C TYR A 98 7.47 -10.55 6.29
N PHE A 99 8.50 -10.72 5.45
CA PHE A 99 9.37 -9.63 5.05
C PHE A 99 8.90 -9.00 3.73
N SER A 100 8.93 -7.67 3.64
CA SER A 100 8.50 -6.94 2.43
C SER A 100 9.45 -7.12 1.22
N ASN A 101 10.68 -7.58 1.47
CA ASN A 101 11.74 -7.74 0.49
C ASN A 101 12.66 -8.92 0.88
N THR A 102 13.68 -9.20 0.06
CA THR A 102 14.65 -10.27 0.31
C THR A 102 15.40 -10.04 1.64
N VAL A 103 15.48 -11.08 2.45
CA VAL A 103 16.16 -11.05 3.76
C VAL A 103 17.51 -11.79 3.71
N ASN A 104 18.50 -11.30 4.44
CA ASN A 104 19.80 -11.97 4.49
C ASN A 104 19.75 -13.21 5.39
N ARG A 105 20.57 -14.21 5.05
CA ARG A 105 20.72 -15.42 5.88
C ARG A 105 21.31 -15.15 7.26
N SER A 106 22.06 -14.06 7.44
CA SER A 106 22.56 -13.61 8.75
C SER A 106 21.40 -13.24 9.66
N ASP A 107 20.45 -12.48 9.13
CA ASP A 107 19.35 -11.88 9.90
C ASP A 107 18.37 -12.98 10.31
N ILE A 108 18.13 -13.97 9.44
CA ILE A 108 17.35 -15.17 9.79
C ILE A 108 18.02 -15.96 10.92
N LYS A 109 19.35 -16.08 10.95
CA LYS A 109 20.05 -16.78 12.03
C LYS A 109 19.92 -16.04 13.35
N GLU A 110 20.04 -14.71 13.34
CA GLU A 110 19.88 -13.89 14.55
C GLU A 110 18.47 -14.00 15.11
N LEU A 111 17.44 -14.08 14.25
CA LEU A 111 16.06 -14.34 14.68
C LEU A 111 15.88 -15.74 15.26
N ALA A 112 16.49 -16.76 14.64
CA ALA A 112 16.43 -18.14 15.13
C ALA A 112 17.15 -18.31 16.48
N GLU A 113 18.25 -17.60 16.71
CA GLU A 113 18.96 -17.57 18.00
C GLU A 113 18.18 -16.85 19.10
N ALA A 114 17.26 -15.96 18.74
CA ALA A 114 16.44 -15.21 19.68
C ALA A 114 15.14 -15.92 20.08
N ASP A 115 14.70 -16.92 19.31
CA ASP A 115 13.44 -17.65 19.53
C ASP A 115 13.60 -18.82 20.50
N ASP A 116 13.91 -18.51 21.77
CA ASP A 116 14.06 -19.52 22.84
C ASP A 116 12.77 -20.28 23.15
N GLN A 117 11.61 -19.71 22.80
CA GLN A 117 10.28 -20.25 23.10
C GLN A 117 9.62 -20.95 21.90
N GLU A 118 10.34 -21.12 20.77
CA GLU A 118 9.85 -21.76 19.55
C GLU A 118 8.49 -21.21 19.09
N CYS A 119 8.32 -19.89 19.17
CA CYS A 119 7.06 -19.23 18.89
C CYS A 119 6.87 -18.95 17.39
N ILE A 120 7.96 -18.93 16.61
CA ILE A 120 7.91 -18.69 15.16
C ILE A 120 7.39 -19.94 14.44
N GLN A 121 6.29 -19.77 13.70
CA GLN A 121 5.70 -20.85 12.90
C GLN A 121 6.17 -20.80 11.45
N GLU A 122 6.19 -19.61 10.85
CA GLU A 122 6.59 -19.43 9.46
C GLU A 122 7.37 -18.13 9.25
N VAL A 123 8.34 -18.18 8.34
CA VAL A 123 9.07 -17.02 7.84
C VAL A 123 9.01 -17.02 6.31
N LYS A 124 8.41 -15.99 5.72
CA LYS A 124 8.22 -15.88 4.25
C LYS A 124 8.59 -14.49 3.75
N GLU A 125 8.98 -14.43 2.48
CA GLU A 125 9.26 -13.18 1.77
C GLU A 125 8.07 -12.82 0.89
N PHE A 126 7.45 -11.67 1.15
CA PHE A 126 6.38 -11.12 0.33
C PHE A 126 6.77 -9.77 -0.22
N PHE A 127 6.92 -9.70 -1.55
CA PHE A 127 7.47 -8.55 -2.27
C PHE A 127 6.48 -7.38 -2.40
N GLY A 128 6.04 -6.85 -1.26
CA GLY A 128 5.13 -5.73 -1.12
C GLY A 128 5.82 -4.43 -0.70
N ASP A 129 6.98 -4.11 -1.28
CA ASP A 129 7.83 -2.99 -0.84
C ASP A 129 7.53 -1.66 -1.57
N TYR A 130 6.26 -1.35 -1.79
CA TYR A 130 5.78 -0.12 -2.46
C TYR A 130 4.33 0.17 -2.07
N VAL A 131 3.94 1.44 -2.15
CA VAL A 131 2.57 1.89 -1.87
C VAL A 131 1.76 1.91 -3.16
N ALA A 132 0.76 1.04 -3.27
CA ALA A 132 -0.13 0.94 -4.42
C ALA A 132 -1.29 1.94 -4.29
N LEU A 133 -1.14 3.13 -4.89
CA LEU A 133 -2.14 4.21 -4.79
C LEU A 133 -3.37 3.96 -5.68
N ALA A 134 -3.16 3.36 -6.85
CA ALA A 134 -4.20 2.96 -7.79
C ALA A 134 -3.75 1.71 -8.56
N PRO A 135 -4.62 1.03 -9.33
CA PRO A 135 -4.24 -0.17 -10.09
C PRO A 135 -2.98 0.00 -10.95
N HIS A 136 -2.77 1.19 -11.51
CA HIS A 136 -1.65 1.52 -12.39
C HIS A 136 -0.72 2.61 -11.83
N LEU A 137 -0.87 2.97 -10.55
CA LEU A 137 -0.08 4.02 -9.89
C LEU A 137 0.49 3.50 -8.57
N PHE A 138 1.80 3.64 -8.39
CA PHE A 138 2.48 3.30 -7.15
C PHE A 138 3.47 4.39 -6.75
N SER A 139 3.86 4.40 -5.49
CA SER A 139 4.84 5.31 -4.90
C SER A 139 5.76 4.55 -3.94
N PHE A 140 7.03 4.94 -3.87
CA PHE A 140 7.95 4.47 -2.82
C PHE A 140 7.94 5.37 -1.58
N ASN A 141 7.13 6.44 -1.58
CA ASN A 141 7.04 7.44 -0.51
C ASN A 141 8.40 8.05 -0.11
N LEU A 142 9.29 8.17 -1.09
CA LEU A 142 10.60 8.78 -0.92
C LEU A 142 10.50 10.30 -1.07
N SER A 143 10.75 11.02 0.02
CA SER A 143 10.81 12.49 0.03
C SER A 143 12.26 12.96 -0.05
N GLY A 144 12.53 14.01 -0.84
CA GLY A 144 13.88 14.59 -0.94
C GLY A 144 14.95 13.64 -1.47
N CYS A 145 14.57 12.60 -2.21
CA CYS A 145 15.49 11.58 -2.72
C CYS A 145 16.55 12.14 -3.70
N PHE A 146 16.23 13.25 -4.36
CA PHE A 146 17.06 13.87 -5.38
C PHE A 146 17.26 15.35 -5.05
N GLN A 147 18.42 15.71 -4.49
CA GLN A 147 18.76 17.06 -4.08
C GLN A 147 20.11 17.48 -4.68
N GLY A 148 20.21 18.71 -5.20
CA GLY A 148 21.45 19.21 -5.79
C GLY A 148 21.98 18.36 -6.95
N GLN A 149 21.07 17.78 -7.75
CA GLN A 149 21.37 16.82 -8.82
C GLN A 149 22.03 15.51 -8.36
N ARG A 150 21.99 15.22 -7.06
CA ARG A 150 22.52 13.98 -6.49
C ARG A 150 21.37 13.17 -5.92
N TRP A 151 21.36 11.90 -6.26
CA TRP A 151 20.48 10.93 -5.62
C TRP A 151 21.11 10.53 -4.28
N SER A 152 20.35 10.63 -3.19
CA SER A 152 20.75 10.04 -1.92
C SER A 152 20.98 8.54 -2.06
N THR A 153 22.10 8.03 -1.54
CA THR A 153 22.48 6.61 -1.64
C THR A 153 21.40 5.69 -1.07
N ALA A 154 20.88 6.01 0.12
CA ALA A 154 19.82 5.21 0.75
C ALA A 154 18.52 5.20 -0.08
N ALA A 155 18.14 6.35 -0.65
CA ALA A 155 16.96 6.44 -1.50
C ALA A 155 17.13 5.71 -2.84
N PHE A 156 18.36 5.68 -3.37
CA PHE A 156 18.71 4.95 -4.59
C PHE A 156 18.59 3.44 -4.38
N GLU A 157 19.19 2.90 -3.31
CA GLU A 157 19.08 1.48 -2.93
C GLU A 157 17.62 1.09 -2.67
N ARG A 158 16.88 1.93 -1.94
CA ARG A 158 15.44 1.76 -1.69
C ARG A 158 14.62 1.69 -2.98
N SER A 159 14.99 2.48 -4.00
CA SER A 159 14.31 2.49 -5.29
C SER A 159 14.57 1.20 -6.09
N ILE A 160 15.80 0.65 -6.04
CA ILE A 160 16.12 -0.63 -6.68
C ILE A 160 15.32 -1.76 -6.02
N GLN A 161 15.33 -1.80 -4.69
CA GLN A 161 14.59 -2.78 -3.89
C GLN A 161 13.08 -2.71 -4.15
N GLY A 162 12.51 -1.50 -4.16
CA GLY A 162 11.09 -1.28 -4.41
C GLY A 162 10.67 -1.64 -5.84
N LEU A 163 11.47 -1.28 -6.85
CA LEU A 163 11.23 -1.68 -8.24
C LEU A 163 11.33 -3.20 -8.38
N GLY A 164 12.32 -3.83 -7.76
CA GLY A 164 12.45 -5.27 -7.71
C GLY A 164 11.20 -5.94 -7.13
N ALA A 165 10.72 -5.44 -5.99
CA ALA A 165 9.52 -5.95 -5.35
C ALA A 165 8.27 -5.80 -6.24
N LEU A 166 8.10 -4.66 -6.90
CA LEU A 166 7.01 -4.43 -7.86
C LEU A 166 7.04 -5.41 -9.04
N LEU A 167 8.23 -5.70 -9.57
CA LEU A 167 8.36 -6.64 -10.69
C LEU A 167 8.02 -8.07 -10.26
N LEU A 168 8.42 -8.48 -9.06
CA LEU A 168 8.08 -9.78 -8.49
C LEU A 168 6.59 -9.89 -8.16
N SER A 169 5.98 -8.83 -7.60
CA SER A 169 4.54 -8.81 -7.28
C SER A 169 3.67 -8.94 -8.54
N LEU A 170 4.07 -8.27 -9.63
CA LEU A 170 3.40 -8.35 -10.93
C LEU A 170 3.80 -9.60 -11.73
N ARG A 171 4.76 -10.39 -11.25
CA ARG A 171 5.34 -11.57 -11.92
C ARG A 171 5.83 -11.25 -13.33
N LYS A 172 6.63 -10.19 -13.46
CA LYS A 172 7.19 -9.72 -14.74
C LYS A 172 8.71 -9.68 -14.68
N ALA A 173 9.33 -10.22 -15.73
CA ALA A 173 10.76 -10.09 -16.00
C ALA A 173 10.96 -9.18 -17.23
N PRO A 174 11.06 -7.85 -17.05
CA PRO A 174 11.10 -6.91 -18.15
C PRO A 174 12.49 -6.70 -18.74
N VAL A 175 12.52 -6.24 -20.00
CA VAL A 175 13.68 -5.55 -20.56
C VAL A 175 13.73 -4.15 -19.96
N VAL A 176 14.88 -3.77 -19.38
CA VAL A 176 15.05 -2.45 -18.79
C VAL A 176 15.59 -1.47 -19.83
N ARG A 177 14.89 -0.36 -20.04
CA ARG A 177 15.33 0.78 -20.86
C ARG A 177 15.33 2.03 -19.99
N TYR A 178 16.18 2.97 -20.35
CA TYR A 178 16.31 4.24 -19.63
C TYR A 178 16.52 5.39 -20.60
N GLN A 179 16.26 6.59 -20.11
CA GLN A 179 16.52 7.82 -20.84
C GLN A 179 18.02 8.07 -21.01
N CYS A 180 18.50 8.14 -22.24
CA CYS A 180 19.93 8.25 -22.56
C CYS A 180 20.63 9.47 -21.95
N ASN A 181 19.94 10.61 -21.85
CA ASN A 181 20.51 11.87 -21.34
C ASN A 181 20.47 11.99 -19.81
N SER A 182 20.13 10.93 -19.08
CA SER A 182 20.07 10.92 -17.62
C SER A 182 21.00 9.87 -17.01
N GLU A 183 22.09 10.34 -16.42
CA GLU A 183 23.02 9.50 -15.67
C GLU A 183 22.36 8.80 -14.46
N PRO A 184 21.52 9.47 -13.64
CA PRO A 184 20.77 8.81 -12.59
C PRO A 184 19.84 7.69 -13.09
N ALA A 185 19.15 7.90 -14.22
CA ALA A 185 18.27 6.88 -14.80
C ALA A 185 19.06 5.67 -15.30
N ARG A 186 20.22 5.90 -15.94
CA ARG A 186 21.15 4.84 -16.36
C ARG A 186 21.60 4.00 -15.17
N ARG A 187 22.09 4.65 -14.10
CA ARG A 187 22.55 3.97 -12.89
C ARG A 187 21.43 3.14 -12.25
N LEU A 188 20.21 3.67 -12.16
CA LEU A 188 19.07 2.92 -11.63
C LEU A 188 18.74 1.70 -12.50
N ALA A 189 18.74 1.87 -13.82
CA ALA A 189 18.46 0.79 -14.76
C ALA A 189 19.49 -0.34 -14.67
N GLU A 190 20.77 0.01 -14.58
CA GLU A 190 21.85 -0.94 -14.35
C GLU A 190 21.72 -1.64 -13.00
N GLY A 191 21.40 -0.89 -11.94
CA GLY A 191 21.17 -1.42 -10.60
C GLY A 191 20.01 -2.43 -10.54
N VAL A 192 18.86 -2.09 -11.13
CA VAL A 192 17.70 -3.00 -11.24
C VAL A 192 18.05 -4.23 -12.09
N SER A 193 18.77 -4.05 -13.20
CA SER A 193 19.20 -5.16 -14.05
C SER A 193 20.17 -6.11 -13.35
N GLN A 194 21.12 -5.57 -12.57
CA GLN A 194 22.05 -6.36 -11.75
C GLN A 194 21.32 -7.09 -10.63
N TRP A 195 20.36 -6.42 -9.98
CA TRP A 195 19.53 -7.03 -8.94
C TRP A 195 18.70 -8.20 -9.48
N MET A 196 18.01 -8.02 -10.63
CA MET A 196 17.28 -9.11 -11.28
C MET A 196 18.17 -10.28 -11.71
N LYS A 197 19.42 -10.01 -12.14
CA LYS A 197 20.40 -11.06 -12.46
C LYS A 197 20.86 -11.82 -11.21
N ARG A 198 21.06 -11.13 -10.09
CA ARG A 198 21.42 -11.76 -8.82
C ARG A 198 20.31 -12.67 -8.32
N GLU A 199 19.07 -12.20 -8.39
CA GLU A 199 17.88 -12.94 -7.97
C GLU A 199 17.22 -13.69 -9.14
N ALA A 200 17.99 -14.17 -10.12
CA ALA A 200 17.45 -14.72 -11.37
C ALA A 200 16.44 -15.87 -11.15
N LYS A 201 16.60 -16.65 -10.07
CA LYS A 201 15.67 -17.73 -9.71
C LYS A 201 14.26 -17.22 -9.36
N LEU A 202 14.16 -16.06 -8.72
CA LEU A 202 12.86 -15.44 -8.40
C LEU A 202 12.16 -14.90 -9.65
N PHE A 203 12.92 -14.64 -10.72
CA PHE A 203 12.45 -14.12 -12.00
C PHE A 203 12.20 -15.20 -13.07
N ASP A 204 12.24 -16.48 -12.71
CA ASP A 204 11.99 -17.58 -13.63
C ASP A 204 10.48 -17.77 -13.87
N PHE A 205 9.89 -16.77 -14.54
CA PHE A 205 8.49 -16.77 -14.92
C PHE A 205 8.30 -17.37 -16.31
N ARG A 206 7.08 -17.84 -16.60
CA ARG A 206 6.70 -18.20 -17.97
C ARG A 206 6.95 -17.03 -18.91
N LYS A 207 7.84 -17.23 -19.89
CA LYS A 207 8.23 -16.20 -20.85
C LYS A 207 7.03 -15.88 -21.77
N PRO A 208 6.53 -14.64 -21.78
CA PRO A 208 5.53 -14.21 -22.74
C PRO A 208 6.14 -14.07 -24.15
N GLU A 209 5.31 -14.08 -25.19
CA GLU A 209 5.74 -13.85 -26.58
C GLU A 209 6.42 -12.48 -26.75
N LEU A 210 5.85 -11.46 -26.10
CA LEU A 210 6.43 -10.11 -26.04
C LEU A 210 6.95 -9.84 -24.63
N PRO A 211 8.26 -9.58 -24.46
CA PRO A 211 8.81 -9.30 -23.14
C PRO A 211 8.29 -7.95 -22.63
N PRO A 212 7.92 -7.84 -21.33
CA PRO A 212 7.50 -6.57 -20.76
C PRO A 212 8.65 -5.57 -20.78
N LEU A 213 8.33 -4.27 -20.75
CA LEU A 213 9.30 -3.18 -20.78
C LEU A 213 9.22 -2.39 -19.47
N LEU A 214 10.36 -2.20 -18.82
CA LEU A 214 10.52 -1.22 -17.74
C LEU A 214 11.26 -0.02 -18.32
N LEU A 215 10.57 1.13 -18.40
CA LEU A 215 11.15 2.38 -18.86
C LEU A 215 11.41 3.30 -17.68
N ILE A 216 12.68 3.67 -17.47
CA ILE A 216 13.10 4.59 -16.41
C ILE A 216 13.36 5.97 -17.02
N LEU A 217 12.60 6.96 -16.55
CA LEU A 217 12.66 8.34 -17.02
C LEU A 217 13.15 9.28 -15.90
N ASP A 218 13.70 10.41 -16.31
CA ASP A 218 14.11 11.48 -15.41
C ASP A 218 13.12 12.64 -15.50
N ARG A 219 12.62 13.09 -14.35
CA ARG A 219 11.69 14.22 -14.28
C ARG A 219 12.26 15.48 -14.93
N ARG A 220 13.59 15.65 -14.97
CA ARG A 220 14.26 16.82 -15.54
C ARG A 220 13.99 17.04 -17.03
N SER A 221 13.61 16.02 -17.80
CA SER A 221 13.22 16.25 -19.20
C SER A 221 11.84 16.87 -19.38
N ASP A 222 10.99 16.80 -18.36
CA ASP A 222 9.69 17.45 -18.38
C ASP A 222 9.52 18.20 -17.06
N VAL A 223 9.96 19.45 -17.02
CA VAL A 223 9.78 20.32 -15.85
C VAL A 223 8.45 21.04 -15.86
N VAL A 224 7.70 20.99 -16.96
CA VAL A 224 6.49 21.79 -17.18
C VAL A 224 5.28 21.12 -16.53
N THR A 225 5.05 19.83 -16.79
CA THR A 225 3.86 19.12 -16.29
C THR A 225 3.60 19.24 -14.78
N PRO A 226 4.58 19.16 -13.86
CA PRO A 226 4.30 19.25 -12.42
C PRO A 226 4.04 20.70 -11.95
N LEU A 227 4.26 21.70 -12.82
CA LEU A 227 4.01 23.12 -12.54
C LEU A 227 2.72 23.64 -13.17
N LEU A 228 2.11 22.88 -14.09
CA LEU A 228 0.85 23.27 -14.72
C LEU A 228 -0.31 23.06 -13.75
N ASN A 229 -1.22 24.03 -13.70
CA ASN A 229 -2.49 23.88 -13.01
C ASN A 229 -3.32 22.77 -13.66
N GLN A 230 -3.88 21.90 -12.84
CA GLN A 230 -4.63 20.73 -13.25
C GLN A 230 -6.13 20.94 -13.08
N TRP A 231 -6.90 20.51 -14.08
CA TRP A 231 -8.36 20.67 -14.13
C TRP A 231 -9.11 19.35 -14.10
N THR A 232 -8.41 18.23 -13.97
CA THR A 232 -9.05 16.92 -13.75
C THR A 232 -9.27 16.70 -12.26
N TYR A 233 -10.31 15.95 -11.88
CA TYR A 233 -10.75 15.87 -10.48
C TYR A 233 -9.63 15.52 -9.51
N GLN A 234 -8.99 14.36 -9.71
CA GLN A 234 -7.94 13.86 -8.81
C GLN A 234 -6.73 14.79 -8.76
N ALA A 235 -6.31 15.30 -9.93
CA ALA A 235 -5.12 16.13 -10.02
C ALA A 235 -5.34 17.51 -9.40
N MET A 236 -6.51 18.12 -9.62
CA MET A 236 -6.93 19.37 -8.99
C MET A 236 -7.02 19.25 -7.47
N VAL A 237 -7.58 18.15 -6.96
CA VAL A 237 -7.63 17.87 -5.51
C VAL A 237 -6.22 17.70 -4.95
N HIS A 238 -5.32 17.00 -5.64
CA HIS A 238 -3.93 16.87 -5.21
C HIS A 238 -3.18 18.20 -5.21
N GLU A 239 -3.44 19.08 -6.19
CA GLU A 239 -2.81 20.40 -6.27
C GLU A 239 -3.27 21.34 -5.14
N LEU A 240 -4.59 21.44 -4.92
CA LEU A 240 -5.16 22.42 -3.98
C LEU A 240 -5.17 21.92 -2.53
N LEU A 241 -5.44 20.63 -2.31
CA LEU A 241 -5.68 20.05 -0.98
C LEU A 241 -4.64 19.01 -0.57
N LYS A 242 -3.76 18.60 -1.48
CA LYS A 242 -2.69 17.60 -1.27
C LYS A 242 -3.21 16.24 -0.80
N ILE A 243 -3.33 15.32 -1.75
CA ILE A 243 -3.60 13.91 -1.43
C ILE A 243 -2.31 13.26 -0.90
N GLN A 244 -2.38 12.67 0.30
CA GLN A 244 -1.30 11.89 0.91
C GLN A 244 -1.80 10.47 1.18
N ASN A 245 -1.28 9.47 0.48
CA ASN A 245 -1.68 8.06 0.63
C ASN A 245 -3.21 7.88 0.58
N ASN A 246 -3.84 8.45 -0.46
CA ASN A 246 -5.30 8.45 -0.65
C ASN A 246 -6.11 9.13 0.47
N ARG A 247 -5.47 9.95 1.32
CA ARG A 247 -6.13 10.80 2.32
C ARG A 247 -5.98 12.28 2.00
N VAL A 248 -7.01 13.06 2.32
CA VAL A 248 -7.03 14.51 2.21
C VAL A 248 -7.39 15.09 3.58
N ASN A 249 -6.58 16.03 4.05
CA ASN A 249 -6.84 16.74 5.29
C ASN A 249 -7.52 18.08 4.99
N LEU A 250 -8.74 18.23 5.46
CA LEU A 250 -9.58 19.41 5.28
C LEU A 250 -9.70 20.25 6.56
N ALA A 251 -8.82 20.04 7.56
CA ALA A 251 -8.91 20.73 8.85
C ALA A 251 -8.77 22.26 8.74
N GLN A 252 -8.15 22.76 7.65
CA GLN A 252 -7.96 24.19 7.39
C GLN A 252 -9.15 24.85 6.68
N VAL A 253 -10.14 24.07 6.23
CA VAL A 253 -11.30 24.60 5.50
C VAL A 253 -12.35 25.09 6.51
N PRO A 254 -12.81 26.35 6.41
CA PRO A 254 -13.77 26.90 7.35
C PRO A 254 -15.14 26.21 7.24
N GLY A 255 -15.78 25.93 8.38
CA GLY A 255 -17.14 25.38 8.45
C GLY A 255 -17.25 23.86 8.30
N ILE A 256 -16.12 23.13 8.24
CA ILE A 256 -16.12 21.67 8.12
C ILE A 256 -16.38 20.98 9.48
N SER A 257 -17.28 19.99 9.46
CA SER A 257 -17.56 19.11 10.61
C SER A 257 -16.31 18.31 11.00
N ARG A 258 -16.20 17.95 12.28
CA ARG A 258 -15.02 17.19 12.77
C ARG A 258 -14.84 15.86 12.01
N ASP A 259 -15.94 15.25 11.60
CA ASP A 259 -15.96 13.94 10.93
C ASP A 259 -15.46 14.01 9.48
N LEU A 260 -15.52 15.19 8.84
CA LEU A 260 -15.07 15.40 7.46
C LEU A 260 -13.66 16.00 7.38
N ARG A 261 -12.94 16.10 8.50
CA ARG A 261 -11.58 16.67 8.51
C ARG A 261 -10.55 15.79 7.81
N ASP A 262 -10.71 14.47 7.87
CA ASP A 262 -9.85 13.52 7.18
C ASP A 262 -10.72 12.67 6.26
N MET A 263 -10.63 12.93 4.96
CA MET A 263 -11.37 12.19 3.94
C MET A 263 -10.46 11.20 3.23
N VAL A 264 -10.99 10.01 2.95
CA VAL A 264 -10.31 8.98 2.16
C VAL A 264 -10.88 9.01 0.74
N LEU A 265 -10.01 9.15 -0.26
CA LEU A 265 -10.35 9.10 -1.68
C LEU A 265 -9.84 7.79 -2.26
N SER A 266 -10.73 6.81 -2.41
CA SER A 266 -10.42 5.47 -2.92
C SER A 266 -11.28 5.13 -4.11
N GLU A 267 -10.66 4.65 -5.19
CA GLU A 267 -11.36 4.18 -6.40
C GLU A 267 -12.26 2.97 -6.13
N ASP A 268 -11.86 2.09 -5.21
CA ASP A 268 -12.58 0.83 -4.94
C ASP A 268 -13.83 1.03 -4.06
N ASN A 269 -13.82 2.03 -3.19
CA ASN A 269 -14.87 2.24 -2.19
C ASN A 269 -15.83 3.39 -2.55
N ASP A 270 -15.48 4.21 -3.54
CA ASP A 270 -16.26 5.39 -3.95
C ASP A 270 -16.51 5.35 -5.47
N GLU A 271 -17.70 4.91 -5.85
CA GLU A 271 -18.16 4.79 -7.24
C GLU A 271 -18.24 6.16 -7.94
N PHE A 272 -18.61 7.21 -7.21
CA PHE A 272 -18.65 8.57 -7.75
C PHE A 272 -17.23 9.06 -8.04
N TYR A 273 -16.29 8.84 -7.13
CA TYR A 273 -14.90 9.21 -7.35
C TYR A 273 -14.30 8.42 -8.51
N SER A 274 -14.48 7.09 -8.56
CA SER A 274 -13.98 6.23 -9.64
C SER A 274 -14.44 6.69 -11.03
N SER A 275 -15.73 7.00 -11.18
CA SER A 275 -16.29 7.43 -12.47
C SER A 275 -15.91 8.87 -12.88
N ASN A 276 -15.45 9.71 -11.95
CA ASN A 276 -15.17 11.12 -12.19
C ASN A 276 -13.70 11.53 -12.02
N MET A 277 -12.82 10.63 -11.56
CA MET A 277 -11.44 10.96 -11.17
C MET A 277 -10.62 11.65 -12.27
N TYR A 278 -10.85 11.29 -13.54
CA TYR A 278 -10.15 11.83 -14.71
C TYR A 278 -10.96 12.86 -15.50
N LYS A 279 -12.20 13.14 -15.10
CA LYS A 279 -13.06 14.10 -15.79
C LYS A 279 -12.64 15.53 -15.47
N ASN A 280 -12.95 16.45 -16.39
CA ASN A 280 -12.67 17.87 -16.22
C ASN A 280 -13.61 18.52 -15.19
N PHE A 281 -13.14 19.54 -14.50
CA PHE A 281 -13.91 20.32 -13.53
C PHE A 281 -15.29 20.78 -14.01
N GLY A 282 -15.43 21.16 -15.28
CA GLY A 282 -16.73 21.54 -15.86
C GLY A 282 -17.76 20.39 -15.85
N GLU A 283 -17.31 19.17 -16.20
CA GLU A 283 -18.16 17.97 -16.22
C GLU A 283 -18.51 17.49 -14.81
N ILE A 284 -17.57 17.63 -13.86
CA ILE A 284 -17.80 17.28 -12.46
C ILE A 284 -18.95 18.12 -11.88
N GLY A 285 -19.02 19.42 -12.20
CA GLY A 285 -20.09 20.29 -11.75
C GLY A 285 -21.48 19.79 -12.15
N SER A 286 -21.63 19.32 -13.39
CA SER A 286 -22.86 18.69 -13.87
C SER A 286 -23.13 17.37 -13.15
N ASN A 287 -22.13 16.48 -13.05
CA ASN A 287 -22.32 15.16 -12.43
C ASN A 287 -22.65 15.26 -10.92
N ILE A 288 -22.13 16.27 -10.21
CA ILE A 288 -22.50 16.53 -8.81
C ILE A 288 -23.97 16.95 -8.72
N LYS A 289 -24.44 17.79 -9.64
CA LYS A 289 -25.83 18.22 -9.67
C LYS A 289 -26.76 17.03 -9.92
N ASP A 290 -26.43 16.18 -10.88
CA ASP A 290 -27.20 14.96 -11.19
C ASP A 290 -27.23 14.02 -9.97
N LEU A 291 -26.09 13.82 -9.29
CA LEU A 291 -26.01 13.03 -8.06
C LEU A 291 -26.90 13.61 -6.95
N MET A 292 -26.94 14.94 -6.78
CA MET A 292 -27.81 15.59 -5.81
C MET A 292 -29.30 15.41 -6.14
N GLU A 293 -29.68 15.50 -7.42
CA GLU A 293 -31.05 15.28 -7.87
C GLU A 293 -31.48 13.81 -7.64
N GLU A 294 -30.61 12.85 -7.95
CA GLU A 294 -30.83 11.44 -7.65
C GLU A 294 -30.96 11.15 -6.15
N PHE A 295 -30.09 11.76 -5.34
CA PHE A 295 -30.14 11.60 -3.89
C PHE A 295 -31.46 12.15 -3.32
N GLN A 296 -31.87 13.35 -3.74
CA GLN A 296 -33.15 13.93 -3.33
C GLN A 296 -34.35 13.07 -3.77
N ALA A 297 -34.31 12.49 -4.98
CA ALA A 297 -35.35 11.58 -5.44
C ALA A 297 -35.42 10.31 -4.58
N LYS A 298 -34.26 9.72 -4.24
CA LYS A 298 -34.17 8.55 -3.35
C LYS A 298 -34.64 8.86 -1.93
N THR A 299 -34.25 9.98 -1.34
CA THR A 299 -34.71 10.37 0.00
C THR A 299 -36.22 10.61 0.05
N LYS A 300 -36.79 11.29 -0.95
CA LYS A 300 -38.25 11.48 -1.06
C LYS A 300 -39.01 10.17 -1.25
N SER A 301 -38.40 9.16 -1.87
CA SER A 301 -39.01 7.83 -1.97
C SER A 301 -38.98 7.09 -0.62
N HIS A 302 -37.90 7.24 0.16
CA HIS A 302 -37.79 6.67 1.50
C HIS A 302 -38.73 7.32 2.52
N GLU A 303 -38.94 8.65 2.46
CA GLU A 303 -39.94 9.34 3.28
C GLU A 303 -41.39 8.94 2.95
N LYS A 304 -41.66 8.37 1.77
CA LYS A 304 -43.00 7.89 1.39
C LYS A 304 -43.31 6.47 1.88
N VAL A 305 -42.33 5.72 2.38
CA VAL A 305 -42.53 4.37 2.94
C VAL A 305 -43.00 4.48 4.40
N GLU A 306 -44.18 5.07 4.62
CA GLU A 306 -44.82 5.14 5.94
C GLU A 306 -46.05 4.21 6.05
N SER A 307 -46.44 3.52 4.97
CA SER A 307 -47.57 2.60 4.99
C SER A 307 -47.14 1.16 5.32
N ILE A 308 -47.93 0.48 6.17
CA ILE A 308 -47.71 -0.92 6.57
C ILE A 308 -47.71 -1.89 5.35
N ALA A 309 -48.26 -1.47 4.21
CA ALA A 309 -48.29 -2.26 2.99
C ALA A 309 -46.93 -2.32 2.28
N ASP A 310 -46.15 -1.23 2.32
CA ASP A 310 -44.86 -1.12 1.63
C ASP A 310 -43.75 -1.92 2.33
N MET A 311 -43.85 -2.09 3.67
CA MET A 311 -42.92 -2.93 4.44
C MET A 311 -43.03 -4.45 4.12
N LYS A 312 -44.14 -4.93 3.53
CA LYS A 312 -44.32 -6.36 3.21
C LYS A 312 -43.65 -6.76 1.89
N VAL A 313 -43.38 -5.83 0.98
CA VAL A 313 -42.82 -6.13 -0.35
C VAL A 313 -41.32 -6.43 -0.27
N CYS A 314 -40.60 -5.92 0.73
CA CYS A 314 -39.16 -6.20 0.91
C CYS A 314 -38.83 -7.56 1.56
N ARG A 315 -39.81 -8.46 1.74
CA ARG A 315 -39.59 -9.79 2.37
C ARG A 315 -39.93 -10.98 1.47
N SER A 316 -40.18 -10.78 0.18
CA SER A 316 -40.33 -11.84 -0.82
C SER A 316 -39.22 -11.78 -1.85
#